data_AF-A0AB39VKI1-F1
#
_entry.id   AF-A0AB39VKI1-F1
#
_cell.length_a   1.000
_cell.length_b   1.000
_cell.length_c   1.000
_cell.angle_alpha   90.00
_cell.angle_beta   90.00
_cell.angle_gamma   90.00
#
_symmetry.space_group_name_H-M   'P 1'
#
loop_
_entity.id
_entity.type
_entity.pdbx_description
1 polymer ?
#
loop_
_entity_poly.entity_id
_entity_poly.type
_entity_poly.pdbx_seq_one_letter_code
_entity_poly.pdbx_strand_id
1 'polypeptide(L)'
;MTIQTFKGVQNQELVLKSDYDAVAKIAGTAEILAELIKIMKADYDKLAAECAPYKKFFEHAWSFAIEACDFDGASIQDLSIELGLVKSEIYDSDKHSDLVNDASLFENGDDVYFPVKTPVTDSAIAELKAQQLSEFRIWAKNSGLGLAFAAIEQFSANRRAGVK
;
A
#
# COMPACT_ATOMS: atom_id res chain seq x y z
N MET A 1 79.88 -5.90 -10.59
CA MET A 1 78.62 -5.12 -10.63
C MET A 1 77.48 -6.10 -10.40
N THR A 2 77.00 -6.16 -9.17
CA THR A 2 76.02 -7.18 -8.74
C THR A 2 74.62 -6.61 -8.99
N ILE A 3 73.90 -7.19 -9.93
CA ILE A 3 72.49 -6.83 -10.17
C ILE A 3 71.66 -7.54 -9.10
N GLN A 4 71.15 -6.78 -8.13
CA GLN A 4 70.13 -7.25 -7.20
C GLN A 4 68.77 -7.12 -7.88
N THR A 5 68.10 -8.26 -8.12
CA THR A 5 66.70 -8.29 -8.57
C THR A 5 65.77 -8.09 -7.38
N PHE A 6 64.99 -7.00 -7.39
CA PHE A 6 63.95 -6.73 -6.39
C PHE A 6 62.76 -7.68 -6.59
N LYS A 7 62.61 -8.64 -5.68
CA LYS A 7 61.36 -9.40 -5.47
C LYS A 7 60.34 -8.47 -4.81
N GLY A 8 59.47 -7.82 -5.59
CA GLY A 8 58.45 -6.93 -5.02
C GLY A 8 57.17 -6.71 -5.82
N VAL A 9 57.06 -7.22 -7.05
CA VAL A 9 55.99 -6.80 -7.99
C VAL A 9 54.67 -7.59 -7.83
N GLN A 10 54.60 -8.61 -6.97
CA GLN A 10 53.38 -9.43 -6.87
C GLN A 10 52.21 -8.81 -6.08
N ASN A 11 52.40 -7.66 -5.41
CA ASN A 11 51.34 -7.05 -4.60
C ASN A 11 50.55 -5.93 -5.32
N GLN A 12 51.04 -5.34 -6.41
CA GLN A 12 50.33 -4.23 -7.08
C GLN A 12 49.14 -4.70 -7.92
N GLU A 13 49.24 -5.84 -8.61
CA GLU A 13 48.12 -6.39 -9.41
C GLU A 13 46.96 -6.92 -8.55
N LEU A 14 47.26 -7.50 -7.38
CA LEU A 14 46.26 -8.03 -6.46
C LEU A 14 45.44 -6.93 -5.78
N VAL A 15 46.08 -5.80 -5.42
CA VAL A 15 45.40 -4.63 -4.82
C VAL A 15 44.48 -3.95 -5.84
N LEU A 16 44.90 -3.81 -7.09
CA LEU A 16 44.06 -3.24 -8.16
C LEU A 16 42.82 -4.08 -8.46
N LYS A 17 42.93 -5.42 -8.40
CA LYS A 17 41.80 -6.32 -8.64
C LYS A 17 40.78 -6.29 -7.49
N SER A 18 41.23 -6.26 -6.24
CA SER A 18 40.32 -6.13 -5.09
C SER A 18 39.58 -4.79 -5.07
N ASP A 19 40.23 -3.71 -5.50
CA ASP A 19 39.61 -2.40 -5.63
C ASP A 19 38.60 -2.38 -6.78
N TYR A 20 38.89 -3.05 -7.90
CA TYR A 20 37.98 -3.20 -9.03
C TYR A 20 36.73 -4.01 -8.66
N ASP A 21 36.89 -5.13 -7.94
CA ASP A 21 35.79 -5.97 -7.48
C ASP A 21 34.89 -5.20 -6.47
N ALA A 22 35.48 -4.37 -5.61
CA ALA A 22 34.74 -3.50 -4.71
C ALA A 22 33.96 -2.42 -5.47
N VAL A 23 34.57 -1.78 -6.47
CA VAL A 23 33.90 -0.78 -7.33
C VAL A 23 32.76 -1.41 -8.14
N ALA A 24 32.96 -2.61 -8.70
CA ALA A 24 31.92 -3.34 -9.43
C ALA A 24 30.73 -3.71 -8.52
N LYS A 25 30.99 -4.10 -7.27
CA LYS A 25 29.93 -4.37 -6.28
C LYS A 25 29.16 -3.11 -5.88
N ILE A 26 29.84 -1.99 -5.71
CA ILE A 26 29.21 -0.69 -5.43
C ILE A 26 28.36 -0.24 -6.62
N ALA A 27 28.87 -0.38 -7.84
CA ALA A 27 28.14 -0.05 -9.07
C ALA A 27 26.86 -0.89 -9.20
N GLY A 28 26.95 -2.21 -9.00
CA GLY A 28 25.75 -3.07 -9.00
C GLY A 28 24.76 -2.73 -7.88
N THR A 29 25.24 -2.33 -6.70
CA THR A 29 24.36 -1.87 -5.61
C THR A 29 23.67 -0.55 -5.96
N ALA A 30 24.38 0.37 -6.63
CA ALA A 30 23.82 1.64 -7.09
C ALA A 30 22.76 1.45 -8.18
N GLU A 31 22.95 0.50 -9.11
CA GLU A 31 21.97 0.14 -10.12
C GLU A 31 20.68 -0.41 -9.50
N ILE A 32 20.80 -1.33 -8.53
CA ILE A 32 19.65 -1.86 -7.79
C ILE A 32 18.92 -0.73 -7.04
N LEU A 33 19.65 0.16 -6.37
CA LEU A 33 19.06 1.29 -5.65
C LEU A 33 18.32 2.24 -6.60
N ALA A 34 18.87 2.51 -7.78
CA ALA A 34 18.24 3.36 -8.78
C ALA A 34 16.92 2.77 -9.28
N GLU A 35 16.86 1.46 -9.52
CA GLU A 35 15.60 0.77 -9.88
C GLU A 35 14.58 0.78 -8.75
N LEU A 36 15.01 0.54 -7.51
CA LEU A 36 14.12 0.64 -6.34
C LEU A 36 13.52 2.04 -6.18
N ILE A 37 14.33 3.09 -6.36
CA ILE A 37 13.84 4.48 -6.30
C ILE A 37 12.80 4.74 -7.40
N LYS A 38 12.99 4.21 -8.61
CA LYS A 38 12.01 4.36 -9.69
C LYS A 38 10.68 3.69 -9.34
N ILE A 39 10.74 2.47 -8.80
CA ILE A 39 9.54 1.73 -8.38
C ILE A 39 8.81 2.48 -7.26
N MET A 40 9.55 2.90 -6.22
CA MET A 40 8.98 3.66 -5.10
C MET A 40 8.34 4.96 -5.57
N LYS A 41 8.96 5.67 -6.52
CA LYS A 41 8.40 6.89 -7.09
C LYS A 41 7.12 6.61 -7.87
N ALA A 42 7.10 5.56 -8.68
CA ALA A 42 5.90 5.17 -9.43
C ALA A 42 4.74 4.81 -8.48
N ASP A 43 5.01 4.12 -7.38
CA ASP A 43 3.98 3.78 -6.40
C ASP A 43 3.51 4.99 -5.59
N TYR A 44 4.43 5.92 -5.27
CA TYR A 44 4.07 7.21 -4.68
C TYR A 44 3.17 8.03 -5.61
N ASP A 45 3.49 8.11 -6.91
CA ASP A 45 2.70 8.85 -7.89
C ASP A 45 1.29 8.26 -8.03
N LYS A 46 1.16 6.93 -8.01
CA LYS A 46 -0.16 6.26 -8.01
C LYS A 46 -0.95 6.53 -6.73
N LEU A 47 -0.31 6.46 -5.56
CA LEU A 47 -0.97 6.75 -4.29
C LEU A 47 -1.40 8.22 -4.22
N ALA A 48 -0.57 9.14 -4.72
CA ALA A 48 -0.91 10.55 -4.83
C ALA A 48 -2.12 10.77 -5.75
N ALA A 49 -2.21 10.01 -6.85
CA ALA A 49 -3.37 10.05 -7.74
C ALA A 49 -4.66 9.56 -7.05
N GLU A 50 -4.60 8.47 -6.28
CA GLU A 50 -5.75 7.98 -5.48
C GLU A 50 -6.18 9.00 -4.40
N CYS A 51 -5.23 9.70 -3.78
CA CYS A 51 -5.49 10.68 -2.72
C CYS A 51 -5.97 12.05 -3.24
N ALA A 52 -5.67 12.43 -4.48
CA ALA A 52 -5.95 13.76 -5.01
C ALA A 52 -7.46 14.12 -5.00
N PRO A 53 -8.39 13.24 -5.40
CA PRO A 53 -9.83 13.48 -5.29
C PRO A 53 -10.31 13.74 -3.85
N TYR A 54 -9.82 12.98 -2.88
CA TYR A 54 -10.18 13.16 -1.46
C TYR A 54 -9.74 14.53 -0.95
N LYS A 55 -8.53 14.96 -1.30
CA LYS A 55 -8.04 16.29 -0.95
C LYS A 55 -8.97 17.39 -1.47
N LYS A 56 -9.38 17.31 -2.75
CA LYS A 56 -10.31 18.26 -3.35
C LYS A 56 -11.68 18.25 -2.68
N PHE A 57 -12.17 17.07 -2.31
CA PHE A 57 -13.42 16.93 -1.57
C PHE A 57 -13.37 17.70 -0.25
N PHE A 58 -12.30 17.51 0.53
CA PHE A 58 -12.12 18.22 1.80
C PHE A 58 -11.93 19.72 1.62
N GLU A 59 -11.19 20.17 0.61
CA GLU A 59 -11.04 21.60 0.31
C GLU A 59 -12.40 22.26 0.00
N HIS A 60 -13.25 21.57 -0.76
CA HIS A 60 -14.58 22.06 -1.11
C HIS A 60 -15.52 22.06 0.10
N ALA A 61 -15.62 20.94 0.83
CA ALA A 61 -16.43 20.84 2.03
C ALA A 61 -16.01 21.88 3.10
N TRP A 62 -14.70 22.15 3.21
CA TRP A 62 -14.18 23.18 4.10
C TRP A 62 -14.57 24.59 3.66
N SER A 63 -14.56 24.89 2.35
CA SER A 63 -15.02 26.19 1.83
C SER A 63 -16.49 26.43 2.17
N PHE A 64 -17.35 25.43 1.96
CA PHE A 64 -18.77 25.50 2.31
C PHE A 64 -19.00 25.79 3.79
N ALA A 65 -18.24 25.11 4.66
CA ALA A 65 -18.31 25.32 6.11
C ALA A 65 -17.87 26.74 6.51
N ILE A 66 -16.85 27.32 5.85
CA ILE A 66 -16.41 28.71 6.08
C ILE A 66 -17.46 29.71 5.61
N GLU A 67 -18.04 29.49 4.44
CA GLU A 67 -18.98 30.40 3.79
C GLU A 67 -20.39 30.34 4.41
N ALA A 68 -20.60 29.47 5.40
CA ALA A 68 -21.90 29.17 6.01
C ALA A 68 -22.96 28.77 4.98
N CYS A 69 -22.53 28.11 3.90
CA CYS A 69 -23.40 27.51 2.91
C CYS A 69 -23.93 26.17 3.40
N ASP A 70 -25.13 25.79 2.97
CA ASP A 70 -25.68 24.47 3.23
C ASP A 70 -24.90 23.43 2.41
N PHE A 71 -24.43 22.38 3.08
CA PHE A 71 -23.69 21.27 2.46
C PHE A 71 -24.36 19.97 2.90
N ASP A 72 -25.43 19.64 2.21
CA ASP A 72 -26.32 18.54 2.53
C ASP A 72 -25.86 17.22 1.87
N GLY A 73 -26.64 16.16 2.12
CA GLY A 73 -26.34 14.83 1.57
C GLY A 73 -26.31 14.79 0.04
N ALA A 74 -27.18 15.56 -0.63
CA ALA A 74 -27.20 15.65 -2.10
C ALA A 74 -25.93 16.32 -2.62
N SER A 75 -25.52 17.43 -1.99
CA SER A 75 -24.28 18.15 -2.33
C SER A 75 -23.04 17.26 -2.15
N ILE A 76 -23.00 16.46 -1.08
CA ILE A 76 -21.93 15.48 -0.84
C ILE A 76 -21.90 14.42 -1.95
N GLN A 77 -23.07 13.91 -2.35
CA GLN A 77 -23.19 12.88 -3.37
C GLN A 77 -22.75 13.40 -4.75
N ASP A 78 -23.25 14.56 -5.16
CA ASP A 78 -22.91 15.19 -6.44
C ASP A 78 -21.41 15.47 -6.53
N LEU A 79 -20.82 16.06 -5.49
CA LEU A 79 -19.38 16.31 -5.42
C LEU A 79 -18.57 15.01 -5.44
N SER A 80 -19.05 13.95 -4.78
CA SER A 80 -18.36 12.65 -4.77
C SER A 80 -18.33 12.00 -6.15
N ILE A 81 -19.39 12.19 -6.95
CA ILE A 81 -19.45 11.72 -8.34
C ILE A 81 -18.54 12.58 -9.22
N GLU A 82 -18.60 13.91 -9.10
CA GLU A 82 -17.76 14.85 -9.87
C GLU A 82 -16.27 14.55 -9.68
N LEU A 83 -15.87 14.27 -8.44
CA LEU A 83 -14.48 13.97 -8.11
C LEU A 83 -14.08 12.51 -8.41
N GLY A 84 -15.01 11.66 -8.84
CA GLY A 84 -14.77 10.25 -9.12
C GLY A 84 -14.45 9.42 -7.87
N LEU A 85 -14.90 9.87 -6.70
CA LEU A 85 -14.81 9.11 -5.44
C LEU A 85 -15.85 7.98 -5.39
N VAL A 86 -16.97 8.21 -6.06
CA VAL A 86 -18.11 7.32 -6.13
C VAL A 86 -18.54 7.19 -7.59
N LYS A 87 -18.94 5.99 -7.98
CA LYS A 87 -19.59 5.73 -9.27
C LYS A 87 -21.08 5.46 -9.06
N SER A 88 -21.88 5.93 -10.00
CA SER A 88 -23.30 5.61 -10.10
C SER A 88 -23.48 4.39 -11.01
N GLU A 89 -24.31 3.46 -10.59
CA GLU A 89 -24.79 2.33 -11.39
C GLU A 89 -26.31 2.24 -11.27
N ILE A 90 -26.97 1.68 -12.29
CA ILE A 90 -28.40 1.37 -12.22
C ILE A 90 -28.59 0.09 -11.41
N TYR A 91 -29.45 0.17 -10.39
CA TYR A 91 -29.77 -0.94 -9.52
C TYR A 91 -30.45 -2.06 -10.29
N ASP A 92 -30.05 -3.26 -9.92
CA ASP A 92 -30.45 -4.53 -10.50
C ASP A 92 -30.37 -5.54 -9.36
N SER A 93 -31.51 -6.14 -9.02
CA SER A 93 -31.65 -7.03 -7.89
C SER A 93 -30.72 -8.23 -7.96
N ASP A 94 -30.45 -8.76 -9.15
CA ASP A 94 -29.63 -9.95 -9.32
C ASP A 94 -28.14 -9.64 -9.12
N LYS A 95 -27.75 -8.39 -9.40
CA LYS A 95 -26.35 -7.93 -9.32
C LYS A 95 -26.02 -7.22 -8.00
N HIS A 96 -26.95 -6.48 -7.42
CA HIS A 96 -26.67 -5.51 -6.37
C HIS A 96 -27.31 -5.81 -5.01
N SER A 97 -28.23 -6.78 -4.90
CA SER A 97 -28.94 -7.06 -3.63
C SER A 97 -28.00 -7.31 -2.44
N ASP A 98 -26.87 -7.99 -2.70
CA ASP A 98 -25.88 -8.34 -1.67
C ASP A 98 -24.80 -7.26 -1.49
N LEU A 99 -24.82 -6.23 -2.33
CA LEU A 99 -23.85 -5.13 -2.33
C LEU A 99 -24.37 -3.87 -1.63
N VAL A 100 -25.68 -3.79 -1.40
CA VAL A 100 -26.34 -2.71 -0.68
C VAL A 100 -26.68 -3.15 0.74
N ASN A 101 -26.72 -2.21 1.69
CA ASN A 101 -27.01 -2.52 3.10
C ASN A 101 -28.46 -2.98 3.31
N ASP A 102 -29.40 -2.41 2.55
CA ASP A 102 -30.81 -2.77 2.60
C ASP A 102 -31.39 -2.73 1.18
N ALA A 103 -31.54 -3.92 0.58
CA ALA A 103 -32.09 -4.09 -0.77
C ALA A 103 -33.58 -3.70 -0.86
N SER A 104 -34.30 -3.61 0.25
CA SER A 104 -35.73 -3.24 0.24
C SER A 104 -35.97 -1.76 -0.03
N LEU A 105 -34.91 -0.95 0.02
CA LEU A 105 -34.95 0.49 -0.25
C LEU A 105 -34.79 0.83 -1.74
N PHE A 106 -34.61 -0.17 -2.61
CA PHE A 106 -34.30 0.04 -4.02
C PHE A 106 -35.22 -0.79 -4.92
N GLU A 107 -35.67 -0.16 -6.00
CA GLU A 107 -36.35 -0.79 -7.12
C GLU A 107 -35.39 -0.92 -8.32
N ASN A 108 -35.61 -1.94 -9.16
CA ASN A 108 -34.81 -2.11 -10.37
C ASN A 108 -34.97 -0.88 -11.27
N GLY A 109 -33.85 -0.22 -11.60
CA GLY A 109 -33.84 1.06 -12.29
C GLY A 109 -33.40 2.25 -11.44
N ASP A 110 -33.35 2.12 -10.11
CA ASP A 110 -32.88 3.19 -9.21
C ASP A 110 -31.37 3.42 -9.34
N ASP A 111 -30.92 4.63 -9.05
CA ASP A 111 -29.48 4.91 -8.97
C ASP A 111 -28.90 4.37 -7.64
N VAL A 112 -27.82 3.62 -7.75
CA VAL A 112 -27.00 3.18 -6.61
C VAL A 112 -25.56 3.65 -6.74
N TYR A 113 -24.95 3.92 -5.60
CA TYR A 113 -23.69 4.61 -5.51
C TYR A 113 -22.65 3.75 -4.80
N PHE A 114 -21.55 3.45 -5.49
CA PHE A 114 -20.48 2.62 -4.95
C PHE A 114 -19.16 3.39 -4.89
N PRO A 115 -18.38 3.25 -3.81
CA PRO A 115 -17.03 3.80 -3.75
C PRO A 115 -16.17 3.28 -4.90
N VAL A 116 -15.38 4.16 -5.51
CA VAL A 116 -14.36 3.77 -6.48
C VAL A 116 -13.24 3.05 -5.73
N LYS A 117 -12.75 1.95 -6.29
CA LYS A 117 -11.70 1.13 -5.67
C LYS A 117 -10.38 1.89 -5.63
N THR A 118 -9.66 1.78 -4.52
CA THR A 118 -8.34 2.38 -4.28
C THR A 118 -7.30 1.28 -4.05
N PRO A 119 -6.95 0.50 -5.09
CA PRO A 119 -6.13 -0.71 -4.95
C PRO A 119 -4.74 -0.45 -4.35
N VAL A 120 -4.13 0.73 -4.59
CA VAL A 120 -2.82 1.06 -4.02
C VAL A 120 -2.95 1.34 -2.52
N THR A 121 -3.97 2.10 -2.13
CA THR A 121 -4.30 2.35 -0.73
C THR A 121 -4.64 1.05 0.01
N ASP A 122 -5.47 0.19 -0.58
CA ASP A 122 -5.84 -1.10 -0.02
C ASP A 122 -4.62 -2.01 0.18
N SER A 123 -3.72 -2.06 -0.81
CA SER A 123 -2.46 -2.81 -0.71
C SER A 123 -1.57 -2.26 0.41
N ALA A 124 -1.41 -0.94 0.49
CA ALA A 124 -0.62 -0.30 1.54
C ALA A 124 -1.18 -0.58 2.94
N ILE A 125 -2.50 -0.53 3.12
CA ILE A 125 -3.15 -0.87 4.39
C ILE A 125 -2.96 -2.35 4.74
N ALA A 126 -3.04 -3.25 3.75
CA ALA A 126 -2.80 -4.68 3.95
C ALA A 126 -1.35 -4.95 4.39
N GLU A 127 -0.38 -4.27 3.77
CA GLU A 127 1.04 -4.35 4.14
C GLU A 127 1.29 -3.84 5.55
N LEU A 128 0.73 -2.69 5.92
CA LEU A 128 0.85 -2.15 7.28
C LEU A 128 0.29 -3.11 8.33
N LYS A 129 -0.87 -3.71 8.05
CA LYS A 129 -1.46 -4.74 8.93
C LYS A 129 -0.55 -5.98 9.04
N ALA A 130 0.05 -6.41 7.94
CA ALA A 130 0.97 -7.54 7.94
C ALA A 130 2.27 -7.24 8.73
N GLN A 131 2.82 -6.04 8.59
CA GLN A 131 3.98 -5.58 9.36
C GLN A 131 3.67 -5.54 10.85
N GLN A 132 2.56 -4.90 11.26
CA GLN A 132 2.13 -4.86 12.65
C GLN A 132 1.94 -6.26 13.25
N LEU A 133 1.33 -7.18 12.48
CA LEU A 133 1.18 -8.57 12.90
C LEU A 133 2.55 -9.26 13.09
N SER A 134 3.51 -8.97 12.21
CA SER A 134 4.86 -9.53 12.31
C SER A 134 5.62 -9.03 13.55
N GLU A 135 5.53 -7.73 13.85
CA GLU A 135 6.15 -7.12 15.03
C GLU A 135 5.50 -7.65 16.31
N PHE A 136 4.17 -7.74 16.31
CA PHE A 136 3.43 -8.31 17.42
C PHE A 136 3.80 -9.79 17.66
N ARG A 137 3.98 -10.59 16.60
CA ARG A 137 4.46 -11.98 16.71
C ARG A 137 5.85 -12.07 17.35
N ILE A 138 6.76 -11.18 16.99
CA ILE A 138 8.11 -11.12 17.58
C ILE A 138 8.01 -10.76 19.06
N TRP A 139 7.24 -9.73 19.39
CA TRP A 139 7.02 -9.33 20.78
C TRP A 139 6.38 -10.46 21.61
N ALA A 140 5.32 -11.08 21.13
CA ALA A 140 4.63 -12.17 21.83
C ALA A 140 5.53 -13.38 22.09
N LYS A 141 6.40 -13.72 21.13
CA LYS A 141 7.44 -14.77 21.33
C LYS A 141 8.42 -14.38 22.44
N ASN A 142 8.89 -13.14 22.44
CA ASN A 142 9.88 -12.66 23.40
C ASN A 142 9.31 -12.42 24.81
N SER A 143 8.00 -12.19 24.92
CA SER A 143 7.29 -12.01 26.19
C SER A 143 6.73 -13.31 26.81
N GLY A 144 6.99 -14.47 26.19
CA GLY A 144 6.46 -15.77 26.67
C GLY A 144 4.97 -16.01 26.36
N LEU A 145 4.33 -15.13 25.60
CA LEU A 145 2.91 -15.23 25.17
C LEU A 145 2.74 -15.95 23.83
N GLY A 146 3.83 -16.44 23.22
CA GLY A 146 3.82 -17.03 21.87
C GLY A 146 2.87 -18.22 21.70
N LEU A 147 2.68 -19.05 22.74
CA LEU A 147 1.75 -20.20 22.71
C LEU A 147 0.27 -19.77 22.71
N ALA A 148 -0.07 -18.73 23.49
CA ALA A 148 -1.42 -18.18 23.51
C ALA A 148 -1.77 -17.53 22.17
N PHE A 149 -0.80 -16.85 21.56
CA PHE A 149 -0.98 -16.24 20.24
C PHE A 149 -1.16 -17.28 19.13
N ALA A 150 -0.34 -18.34 19.11
CA ALA A 150 -0.49 -19.45 18.16
C ALA A 150 -1.87 -20.12 18.26
N ALA A 151 -2.41 -20.28 19.48
CA ALA A 151 -3.75 -20.82 19.69
C ALA A 151 -4.85 -19.90 19.13
N ILE A 152 -4.72 -18.58 19.29
CA ILE A 152 -5.66 -17.59 18.73
C ILE A 152 -5.61 -17.57 17.20
N GLU A 153 -4.42 -17.63 16.61
CA GLU A 153 -4.26 -17.70 15.15
C GLU A 153 -4.86 -18.98 14.57
N GLN A 154 -4.64 -20.12 15.23
CA GLN A 154 -5.22 -21.39 14.82
C GLN A 154 -6.75 -21.40 14.97
N PHE A 155 -7.28 -20.82 16.06
CA PHE A 155 -8.71 -20.65 16.25
C PHE A 155 -9.33 -19.77 15.16
N SER A 156 -8.70 -18.63 14.84
CA SER A 156 -9.19 -17.73 13.79
C SER A 156 -9.00 -18.29 12.37
N ALA A 157 -8.00 -19.14 12.14
CA ALA A 157 -7.87 -19.91 10.90
C ALA A 157 -8.97 -20.97 10.76
N ASN A 158 -9.25 -21.73 11.83
CA ASN A 158 -10.35 -22.71 11.85
C ASN A 158 -11.70 -22.05 11.61
N ARG A 159 -11.94 -20.88 12.21
CA ARG A 159 -13.16 -20.09 11.96
C ARG A 159 -13.30 -19.65 10.51
N ARG A 160 -12.22 -19.18 9.89
CA ARG A 160 -12.20 -18.81 8.46
C ARG A 160 -12.42 -20.00 7.54
N ALA A 161 -11.97 -21.19 7.94
CA ALA A 161 -12.21 -22.44 7.23
C ALA A 161 -13.59 -23.06 7.50
N GLY A 162 -14.44 -22.42 8.32
CA GLY A 162 -15.76 -22.95 8.69
C GLY A 162 -15.71 -24.19 9.59
N VAL A 163 -14.54 -24.51 10.16
CA VAL A 163 -14.35 -25.63 11.07
C VAL A 163 -14.83 -25.19 12.46
N LYS A 164 -15.90 -25.83 12.95
CA LYS A 164 -16.46 -25.60 14.28
C LYS A 164 -15.66 -26.34 15.36
#